data_AF-A0A7W0SW28-F1
#
_entry.id   AF-A0A7W0SW28-F1
#
_cell.length_a   1.000
_cell.length_b   1.000
_cell.length_c   1.000
_cell.angle_alpha   90.00
_cell.angle_beta   90.00
_cell.angle_gamma   90.00
#
_symmetry.space_group_name_H-M   'P 1'
#
loop_
_entity.id
_entity.type
_entity.pdbx_description
1 polymer ?
#
loop_
_entity_poly.entity_id
_entity_poly.type
_entity_poly.pdbx_seq_one_letter_code
_entity_poly.pdbx_strand_id
1 'polypeptide(L)'
;MDGTHAAAPPVTLEGIQDHVVLTKVRVVSHTNRGNQTRSASCLERDWDAQPEGSSVERVGVESETVTFEQASRQVVFGCDNSLGRGEGNRPWCGGAYGRLYGGRLRDPRLDMVGCSTRDGDPMGFIWVEPGRRTKYLVVEQPGYAEVYETAGGLPIRIATVHDVFIEGSHAVFELSEHDKTGQMLRTYRVDARVAG
;
A
#
# COMPACT_ATOMS: atom_id res chain seq x y z
N MET A 1 0.75 -12.41 -5.66
CA MET A 1 2.20 -12.05 -5.72
C MET A 1 3.16 -13.17 -5.33
N ASP A 2 3.14 -13.73 -4.11
CA ASP A 2 4.20 -14.63 -3.61
C ASP A 2 3.90 -16.15 -3.74
N GLY A 3 2.85 -16.52 -4.48
CA GLY A 3 2.45 -17.90 -4.72
C GLY A 3 1.82 -18.62 -3.54
N THR A 4 1.64 -17.95 -2.40
CA THR A 4 1.00 -18.54 -1.21
C THR A 4 -0.50 -18.32 -1.19
N HIS A 5 -1.22 -19.10 -0.38
CA HIS A 5 -2.66 -18.98 -0.23
C HIS A 5 -3.06 -17.64 0.41
N ALA A 6 -4.09 -17.03 -0.17
CA ALA A 6 -4.78 -15.88 0.42
C ALA A 6 -5.34 -16.25 1.80
N ALA A 7 -5.09 -15.38 2.78
CA ALA A 7 -5.67 -15.50 4.11
C ALA A 7 -6.92 -14.61 4.21
N ALA A 8 -7.85 -14.97 5.09
CA ALA A 8 -8.92 -14.08 5.52
C ALA A 8 -8.51 -13.35 6.82
N PRO A 9 -9.06 -12.15 7.11
CA PRO A 9 -8.90 -11.52 8.41
C PRO A 9 -9.49 -12.42 9.52
N PRO A 10 -8.95 -12.36 10.75
CA PRO A 10 -9.41 -13.17 11.88
C PRO A 10 -10.78 -12.74 12.43
N VAL A 11 -11.38 -11.69 11.86
CA VAL A 11 -12.66 -11.11 12.25
C VAL A 11 -13.53 -10.93 11.02
N THR A 12 -14.85 -10.99 11.21
CA THR A 12 -15.81 -10.58 10.18
C THR A 12 -15.80 -9.05 10.09
N LEU A 13 -15.60 -8.52 8.89
CA LEU A 13 -15.64 -7.09 8.64
C LEU A 13 -17.07 -6.67 8.31
N GLU A 14 -17.65 -5.81 9.14
CA GLU A 14 -19.01 -5.32 8.99
C GLU A 14 -19.22 -4.70 7.60
N GLY A 15 -20.30 -5.07 6.90
CA GLY A 15 -20.61 -4.49 5.59
C GLY A 15 -19.79 -5.01 4.41
N ILE A 16 -18.80 -5.89 4.62
CA ILE A 16 -18.04 -6.52 3.54
C ILE A 16 -18.62 -7.91 3.26
N GLN A 17 -19.22 -8.07 2.08
CA GLN A 17 -19.87 -9.32 1.66
C GLN A 17 -19.09 -10.11 0.60
N ASP A 18 -18.10 -9.48 -0.02
CA ASP A 18 -17.30 -10.07 -1.09
C ASP A 18 -16.23 -11.04 -0.57
N HIS A 19 -15.54 -11.70 -1.50
CA HIS A 19 -14.37 -12.51 -1.18
C HIS A 19 -13.29 -11.63 -0.54
N VAL A 20 -12.96 -11.87 0.74
CA VAL A 20 -12.02 -11.02 1.49
C VAL A 20 -10.61 -11.62 1.46
N VAL A 21 -9.64 -10.83 1.03
CA VAL A 21 -8.22 -11.21 0.99
C VAL A 21 -7.42 -10.31 1.92
N LEU A 22 -6.85 -10.89 2.97
CA LEU A 22 -5.91 -10.23 3.87
C LEU A 22 -4.52 -10.16 3.24
N THR A 23 -4.02 -8.94 3.06
CA THR A 23 -2.62 -8.70 2.70
C THR A 23 -1.70 -9.23 3.79
N LYS A 24 -0.63 -9.91 3.39
CA LYS A 24 0.41 -10.25 4.35
C LYS A 24 1.12 -8.98 4.76
N VAL A 25 1.39 -8.85 6.05
CA VAL A 25 2.11 -7.71 6.60
C VAL A 25 3.29 -8.18 7.43
N ARG A 26 4.43 -7.52 7.27
CA ARG A 26 5.62 -7.74 8.09
C ARG A 26 6.25 -6.41 8.47
N VAL A 27 6.42 -6.19 9.78
CA VAL A 27 7.24 -5.08 10.29
C VAL A 27 8.69 -5.55 10.36
N VAL A 28 9.60 -4.83 9.71
CA VAL A 28 11.03 -5.12 9.66
C VAL A 28 11.79 -4.01 10.38
N SER A 29 12.41 -4.35 11.51
CA SER A 29 13.33 -3.44 12.21
C SER A 29 14.51 -3.11 11.31
N HIS A 30 15.04 -1.88 11.43
CA HIS A 30 16.27 -1.48 10.72
C HIS A 30 17.43 -2.46 10.98
N THR A 31 17.56 -2.98 12.20
CA THR A 31 18.61 -3.95 12.59
C THR A 31 18.44 -5.33 11.96
N ASN A 32 17.21 -5.68 11.58
CA ASN A 32 16.86 -7.01 11.08
C ASN A 32 16.65 -7.00 9.55
N ARG A 33 16.97 -5.88 8.89
CA ARG A 33 16.85 -5.71 7.44
C ARG A 33 18.00 -6.43 6.75
N GLY A 34 17.84 -7.73 6.53
CA GLY A 34 18.78 -8.53 5.74
C GLY A 34 18.59 -8.35 4.23
N ASN A 35 19.62 -8.70 3.45
CA ASN A 35 19.65 -8.53 1.97
C ASN A 35 18.51 -9.26 1.23
N GLN A 36 17.87 -10.25 1.85
CA GLN A 36 16.73 -10.99 1.24
C GLN A 36 15.36 -10.36 1.56
N THR A 37 15.32 -9.25 2.29
CA THR A 37 14.06 -8.55 2.60
C THR A 37 13.62 -7.67 1.43
N ARG A 38 12.31 -7.50 1.27
CA ARG A 38 11.76 -6.55 0.27
C ARG A 38 12.22 -5.14 0.57
N SER A 39 12.33 -4.81 1.85
CA SER A 39 12.87 -3.54 2.32
C SER A 39 14.32 -3.32 1.89
N ALA A 40 15.18 -4.34 1.98
CA ALA A 40 16.55 -4.22 1.50
C ALA A 40 16.59 -3.98 -0.02
N SER A 41 15.84 -4.78 -0.80
CA SER A 41 15.76 -4.59 -2.25
C SER A 41 15.19 -3.23 -2.65
N CYS A 42 14.20 -2.71 -1.92
CA CYS A 42 13.64 -1.39 -2.19
C CYS A 42 14.67 -0.27 -1.97
N LEU A 43 15.61 -0.44 -1.04
CA LEU A 43 16.70 0.53 -0.78
C LEU A 43 17.84 0.48 -1.79
N GLU A 44 17.89 -0.53 -2.65
CA GLU A 44 18.82 -0.55 -3.78
C GLU A 44 18.42 0.46 -4.87
N ARG A 45 17.21 1.02 -4.81
CA ARG A 45 16.85 2.18 -5.64
C ARG A 45 17.63 3.41 -5.17
N ASP A 46 17.91 4.32 -6.10
CA ASP A 46 18.58 5.57 -5.79
C ASP A 46 17.61 6.49 -5.03
N TRP A 47 17.79 6.60 -3.72
CA TRP A 47 17.02 7.45 -2.83
C TRP A 47 17.92 8.57 -2.31
N ASP A 48 17.48 9.82 -2.44
CA ASP A 48 18.18 10.99 -1.90
C ASP A 48 18.37 10.92 -0.37
N ALA A 49 17.57 10.11 0.33
CA ALA A 49 17.68 9.91 1.77
C ALA A 49 17.49 8.43 2.15
N GLN A 50 18.39 7.89 2.96
CA GLN A 50 18.24 6.52 3.48
C GLN A 50 17.31 6.50 4.69
N PRO A 51 16.22 5.72 4.67
CA PRO A 51 15.37 5.53 5.83
C PRO A 51 16.04 4.66 6.90
N GLU A 52 16.26 5.26 8.05
CA GLU A 52 16.90 4.66 9.24
C GLU A 52 15.90 3.97 10.19
N GLY A 53 14.60 4.13 9.97
CA GLY A 53 13.55 3.55 10.81
C GLY A 53 13.10 2.16 10.38
N SER A 54 12.09 1.63 11.08
CA SER A 54 11.45 0.37 10.70
C SER A 54 10.74 0.50 9.36
N SER A 55 10.57 -0.61 8.66
CA SER A 55 9.73 -0.69 7.47
C SER A 55 8.55 -1.62 7.68
N VAL A 56 7.51 -1.41 6.87
CA VAL A 56 6.36 -2.29 6.78
C VAL A 56 6.28 -2.80 5.35
N GLU A 57 6.41 -4.11 5.20
CA GLU A 57 6.30 -4.81 3.93
C GLU A 57 4.90 -5.41 3.81
N ARG A 58 4.28 -5.26 2.65
CA ARG A 58 2.98 -5.84 2.35
C ARG A 58 3.00 -6.63 1.04
N VAL A 59 2.26 -7.73 1.04
CA VAL A 59 2.04 -8.58 -0.13
C VAL A 59 0.56 -8.80 -0.28
N GLY A 60 0.01 -8.30 -1.39
CA GLY A 60 -1.38 -8.43 -1.78
C GLY A 60 -1.57 -9.39 -2.96
N VAL A 61 -2.73 -9.30 -3.58
CA VAL A 61 -3.13 -10.11 -4.75
C VAL A 61 -2.24 -9.76 -5.94
N GLU A 62 -2.33 -8.50 -6.39
CA GLU A 62 -1.63 -7.97 -7.57
C GLU A 62 -0.43 -7.09 -7.23
N SER A 63 -0.24 -6.72 -5.95
CA SER A 63 0.78 -5.74 -5.55
C SER A 63 1.65 -6.18 -4.37
N GLU A 64 2.86 -5.63 -4.31
CA GLU A 64 3.72 -5.62 -3.14
C GLU A 64 4.14 -4.19 -2.84
N THR A 65 4.13 -3.81 -1.56
CA THR A 65 4.55 -2.48 -1.15
C THR A 65 5.51 -2.54 0.02
N VAL A 66 6.42 -1.58 0.07
CA VAL A 66 7.25 -1.32 1.25
C VAL A 66 7.01 0.11 1.67
N THR A 67 6.82 0.35 2.97
CA THR A 67 6.74 1.68 3.56
C THR A 67 7.83 1.82 4.60
N PHE A 68 8.56 2.94 4.60
CA PHE A 68 9.61 3.21 5.58
C PHE A 68 9.24 4.36 6.51
N GLU A 69 9.58 4.19 7.78
CA GLU A 69 9.76 5.30 8.72
C GLU A 69 11.10 6.00 8.44
N GLN A 70 11.09 7.33 8.26
CA GLN A 70 12.33 8.10 8.35
C GLN A 70 12.59 8.51 9.80
N ALA A 71 13.86 8.54 10.24
CA ALA A 71 14.24 8.93 11.60
C ALA A 71 13.72 10.32 12.02
N SER A 72 13.64 11.28 11.08
CA SER A 72 13.09 12.61 11.35
C SER A 72 11.59 12.59 11.66
N ARG A 73 10.87 11.53 11.25
CA ARG A 73 9.40 11.43 11.24
C ARG A 73 8.70 12.56 10.50
N GLN A 74 9.40 13.19 9.55
CA GLN A 74 8.84 14.26 8.70
C GLN A 74 8.43 13.75 7.33
N VAL A 75 8.87 12.55 6.94
CA VAL A 75 8.57 11.98 5.63
C VAL A 75 8.41 10.46 5.73
N VAL A 76 7.74 9.91 4.73
CA VAL A 76 7.64 8.48 4.47
C VAL A 76 8.06 8.19 3.04
N PHE A 77 8.69 7.04 2.84
CA PHE A 77 9.07 6.54 1.53
C PHE A 77 8.39 5.20 1.29
N GLY A 78 8.14 4.87 0.04
CA GLY A 78 7.73 3.52 -0.31
C GLY A 78 8.11 3.10 -1.71
N CYS A 79 8.20 1.80 -1.91
CA CYS A 79 8.27 1.19 -3.23
C CYS A 79 6.96 0.48 -3.54
N ASP A 80 6.62 0.50 -4.82
CA ASP A 80 5.47 -0.21 -5.38
C ASP A 80 5.98 -1.27 -6.37
N ASN A 81 5.44 -2.48 -6.24
CA ASN A 81 5.68 -3.60 -7.15
C ASN A 81 4.35 -4.26 -7.52
N SER A 82 4.32 -4.91 -8.68
CA SER A 82 3.13 -5.54 -9.22
C SER A 82 3.46 -6.85 -9.95
N LEU A 83 2.44 -7.66 -10.26
CA LEU A 83 2.62 -8.90 -11.03
C LEU A 83 3.00 -8.66 -12.50
N GLY A 84 2.62 -7.51 -13.06
CA GLY A 84 2.94 -7.12 -14.43
C GLY A 84 4.43 -6.91 -14.65
N ARG A 85 4.85 -6.88 -15.92
CA ARG A 85 6.25 -6.66 -16.28
C ARG A 85 6.64 -5.21 -15.98
N GLY A 86 7.42 -4.99 -14.92
CA GLY A 86 8.11 -3.72 -14.70
C GLY A 86 9.16 -3.45 -15.78
N GLU A 87 9.55 -2.18 -15.95
CA GLU A 87 10.66 -1.83 -16.85
C GLU A 87 11.98 -2.42 -16.34
N GLY A 88 12.70 -3.15 -17.22
CA GLY A 88 14.11 -3.49 -17.00
C GLY A 88 14.41 -4.59 -15.97
N ASN A 89 13.51 -5.56 -15.75
CA ASN A 89 13.71 -6.67 -14.80
C ASN A 89 13.92 -6.24 -13.33
N ARG A 90 13.61 -4.98 -12.98
CA ARG A 90 13.67 -4.51 -11.60
C ARG A 90 12.40 -4.92 -10.86
N PRO A 91 12.51 -5.39 -9.60
CA PRO A 91 11.36 -5.83 -8.83
C PRO A 91 10.50 -4.66 -8.31
N TRP A 92 10.76 -3.42 -8.68
CA TRP A 92 10.02 -2.25 -8.21
C TRP A 92 9.65 -1.38 -9.40
N CYS A 93 8.36 -1.29 -9.69
CA CYS A 93 7.80 -0.54 -10.81
C CYS A 93 7.48 0.92 -10.46
N GLY A 94 7.27 1.23 -9.17
CA GLY A 94 6.93 2.57 -8.70
C GLY A 94 7.66 2.95 -7.41
N GLY A 95 7.54 4.22 -7.05
CA GLY A 95 8.18 4.76 -5.85
C GLY A 95 7.44 6.00 -5.35
N ALA A 96 7.23 6.08 -4.05
CA ALA A 96 6.42 7.12 -3.44
C ALA A 96 7.16 7.84 -2.31
N TYR A 97 6.98 9.15 -2.24
CA TYR A 97 7.48 10.02 -1.18
C TYR A 97 6.34 10.85 -0.63
N GLY A 98 6.16 10.87 0.68
CA GLY A 98 5.11 11.64 1.35
C GLY A 98 5.66 12.49 2.49
N ARG A 99 5.21 13.75 2.62
CA ARG A 99 5.55 14.62 3.77
C ARG A 99 4.51 14.48 4.88
N LEU A 100 4.99 14.27 6.09
CA LEU A 100 4.18 14.21 7.30
C LEU A 100 4.05 15.61 7.92
N TYR A 101 2.82 16.03 8.19
CA TYR A 101 2.50 17.29 8.85
C TYR A 101 1.94 17.01 10.24
N GLY A 102 2.72 17.34 11.29
CA GLY A 102 2.39 16.92 12.65
C GLY A 102 2.41 15.40 12.83
N GLY A 103 3.32 14.72 12.12
CA GLY A 103 3.47 13.26 12.15
C GLY A 103 2.43 12.47 11.35
N ARG A 104 1.60 13.13 10.53
CA ARG A 104 0.55 12.49 9.74
C ARG A 104 0.64 12.85 8.27
N LEU A 105 0.36 11.88 7.41
CA LEU A 105 0.29 12.12 5.99
C LEU A 105 -1.04 12.79 5.63
N ARG A 106 -0.98 13.86 4.82
CA ARG A 106 -2.17 14.59 4.34
C ARG A 106 -2.40 14.45 2.84
N ASP A 107 -1.34 14.16 2.11
CA ASP A 107 -1.35 14.06 0.66
C ASP A 107 -1.33 12.56 0.28
N PRO A 108 -2.40 12.04 -0.33
CA PRO A 108 -2.50 10.64 -0.69
C PRO A 108 -1.55 10.26 -1.84
N ARG A 109 -0.99 11.21 -2.60
CA ARG A 109 -0.12 11.03 -3.78
C ARG A 109 -0.34 9.76 -4.60
N LEU A 110 -1.00 9.97 -5.74
CA LEU A 110 -1.21 8.93 -6.73
C LEU A 110 0.06 8.65 -7.54
N ASP A 111 0.44 7.38 -7.59
CA ASP A 111 1.34 6.82 -8.60
C ASP A 111 0.54 5.86 -9.49
N MET A 112 0.72 5.95 -10.79
CA MET A 112 0.02 5.14 -11.80
C MET A 112 0.96 4.68 -12.92
N VAL A 113 2.27 4.94 -12.79
CA VAL A 113 3.23 4.72 -13.87
C VAL A 113 4.11 3.52 -13.55
N GLY A 114 4.37 2.69 -14.56
CA GLY A 114 5.29 1.55 -14.48
C GLY A 114 4.69 0.27 -13.92
N CYS A 115 3.72 0.36 -12.99
CA CYS A 115 3.07 -0.82 -12.41
C CYS A 115 1.84 -1.25 -13.22
N SER A 116 1.67 -2.56 -13.37
CA SER A 116 0.53 -3.16 -14.08
C SER A 116 0.14 -4.51 -13.47
N THR A 117 -1.10 -4.92 -13.69
CA THR A 117 -1.58 -6.27 -13.35
C THR A 117 -0.83 -7.32 -14.17
N ARG A 118 -1.02 -8.61 -13.83
CA ARG A 118 -0.50 -9.71 -14.66
C ARG A 118 -0.90 -9.60 -16.13
N ASP A 119 -2.11 -9.12 -16.40
CA ASP A 119 -2.70 -9.02 -17.73
C ASP A 119 -2.30 -7.71 -18.46
N GLY A 120 -1.56 -6.84 -17.78
CA GLY A 120 -1.04 -5.59 -18.34
C GLY A 120 -1.92 -4.37 -18.09
N ASP A 121 -2.98 -4.49 -17.28
CA ASP A 121 -3.85 -3.37 -16.94
C ASP A 121 -3.14 -2.39 -15.99
N PRO A 122 -3.38 -1.08 -16.11
CA PRO A 122 -2.74 -0.09 -15.24
C PRO A 122 -3.22 -0.23 -13.79
N MET A 123 -2.31 0.03 -12.86
CA MET A 123 -2.61 0.03 -11.42
C MET A 123 -2.42 1.43 -10.83
N GLY A 124 -3.24 1.79 -9.85
CA GLY A 124 -3.10 3.02 -9.08
C GLY A 124 -2.65 2.74 -7.66
N PHE A 125 -1.70 3.52 -7.15
CA PHE A 125 -1.21 3.41 -5.79
C PHE A 125 -1.36 4.74 -5.05
N ILE A 126 -1.95 4.70 -3.85
CA ILE A 126 -2.07 5.87 -2.96
C ILE A 126 -1.59 5.55 -1.55
N TRP A 127 -1.20 6.60 -0.85
CA TRP A 127 -1.07 6.57 0.59
C TRP A 127 -2.40 6.82 1.29
N VAL A 128 -2.64 6.07 2.35
CA VAL A 128 -3.74 6.27 3.28
C VAL A 128 -3.18 6.39 4.69
N GLU A 129 -3.53 7.49 5.36
CA GLU A 129 -3.28 7.71 6.78
C GLU A 129 -4.46 7.11 7.59
N PRO A 130 -4.29 5.94 8.22
CA PRO A 130 -5.39 5.30 8.93
C PRO A 130 -5.86 6.12 10.13
N GLY A 131 -7.15 6.01 10.47
CA GLY A 131 -7.68 6.54 11.73
C GLY A 131 -7.01 5.88 12.94
N ARG A 132 -7.00 6.59 14.09
CA ARG A 132 -6.35 6.08 15.33
C ARG A 132 -6.92 4.77 15.86
N ARG A 133 -8.18 4.47 15.55
CA ARG A 133 -8.87 3.24 15.96
C ARG A 133 -8.85 2.16 14.89
N THR A 134 -8.33 2.49 13.70
CA THR A 134 -8.37 1.62 12.54
C THR A 134 -7.36 0.50 12.72
N LYS A 135 -7.84 -0.74 12.63
CA LYS A 135 -7.01 -1.94 12.57
C LYS A 135 -6.93 -2.46 11.14
N TYR A 136 -8.02 -2.38 10.41
CA TYR A 136 -8.12 -2.85 9.03
C TYR A 136 -8.59 -1.70 8.13
N LEU A 137 -7.89 -1.49 7.03
CA LEU A 137 -8.33 -0.68 5.91
C LEU A 137 -8.70 -1.64 4.78
N VAL A 138 -9.91 -1.53 4.26
CA VAL A 138 -10.40 -2.34 3.16
C VAL A 138 -10.41 -1.49 1.91
N VAL A 139 -9.95 -2.07 0.81
CA VAL A 139 -10.04 -1.52 -0.54
C VAL A 139 -10.92 -2.45 -1.33
N GLU A 140 -12.05 -1.94 -1.81
CA GLU A 140 -12.91 -2.71 -2.72
C GLU A 140 -12.18 -2.90 -4.06
N GLN A 141 -12.32 -4.08 -4.64
CA GLN A 141 -11.76 -4.44 -5.95
C GLN A 141 -12.84 -5.20 -6.74
N PRO A 142 -12.69 -5.38 -8.07
CA PRO A 142 -13.63 -6.18 -8.84
C PRO A 142 -13.63 -7.64 -8.37
N GLY A 143 -14.72 -8.04 -7.69
CA GLY A 143 -14.96 -9.41 -7.24
C GLY A 143 -14.26 -9.82 -5.94
N TYR A 144 -13.55 -8.92 -5.27
CA TYR A 144 -12.95 -9.18 -3.96
C TYR A 144 -12.71 -7.88 -3.18
N ALA A 145 -12.51 -8.00 -1.87
CA ALA A 145 -12.10 -6.90 -1.01
C ALA A 145 -10.69 -7.18 -0.48
N GLU A 146 -9.75 -6.26 -0.70
CA GLU A 146 -8.39 -6.39 -0.20
C GLU A 146 -8.22 -5.68 1.13
N VAL A 147 -7.71 -6.39 2.13
CA VAL A 147 -7.63 -5.92 3.52
C VAL A 147 -6.19 -5.65 3.91
N TYR A 148 -5.93 -4.42 4.34
CA TYR A 148 -4.65 -3.92 4.81
C TYR A 148 -4.69 -3.74 6.32
N GLU A 149 -3.85 -4.49 7.03
CA GLU A 149 -3.70 -4.30 8.48
C GLU A 149 -2.81 -3.09 8.79
N THR A 150 -3.21 -2.29 9.78
CA THR A 150 -2.36 -1.24 10.34
C THR A 150 -1.18 -1.85 11.09
N ALA A 151 0.02 -1.37 10.78
CA ALA A 151 1.27 -1.92 11.29
C ALA A 151 2.36 -0.85 11.35
N GLY A 152 3.27 -0.97 12.33
CA GLY A 152 4.43 -0.08 12.48
C GLY A 152 4.11 1.39 12.78
N GLY A 153 2.84 1.75 12.99
CA GLY A 153 2.44 3.16 13.14
C GLY A 153 2.64 3.98 11.85
N LEU A 154 2.73 3.31 10.69
CA LEU A 154 2.98 3.95 9.41
C LEU A 154 1.70 4.08 8.57
N PRO A 155 1.63 5.09 7.68
CA PRO A 155 0.66 5.11 6.59
C PRO A 155 0.68 3.82 5.78
N ILE A 156 -0.44 3.52 5.14
CA ILE A 156 -0.61 2.34 4.30
C ILE A 156 -0.46 2.78 2.84
N ARG A 157 0.44 2.12 2.10
CA ARG A 157 0.47 2.19 0.64
C ARG A 157 -0.45 1.13 0.08
N ILE A 158 -1.58 1.55 -0.49
CA ILE A 158 -2.60 0.67 -1.07
C ILE A 158 -2.58 0.73 -2.59
N ALA A 159 -3.12 -0.31 -3.23
CA ALA A 159 -3.26 -0.40 -4.67
C ALA A 159 -4.73 -0.54 -5.08
N THR A 160 -5.07 -0.07 -6.28
CA THR A 160 -6.30 -0.40 -6.99
C THR A 160 -5.97 -0.89 -8.40
N VAL A 161 -6.73 -1.87 -8.87
CA VAL A 161 -6.69 -2.34 -10.26
C VAL A 161 -7.90 -1.88 -11.07
N HIS A 162 -8.82 -1.14 -10.45
CA HIS A 162 -10.03 -0.64 -11.10
C HIS A 162 -10.14 0.87 -10.98
N ASP A 163 -10.93 1.46 -11.88
CA ASP A 163 -11.14 2.91 -11.96
C ASP A 163 -9.82 3.70 -12.02
N VAL A 164 -8.88 3.21 -12.82
CA VAL A 164 -7.58 3.83 -13.12
C VAL A 164 -7.64 4.46 -14.51
N PHE A 165 -7.60 5.79 -14.56
CA PHE A 165 -7.82 6.55 -15.80
C PHE A 165 -6.53 7.25 -16.24
N ILE A 166 -5.72 6.56 -17.05
CA ILE A 166 -4.41 7.05 -17.52
C ILE A 166 -4.53 8.42 -18.21
N GLU A 167 -5.44 8.56 -19.18
CA GLU A 167 -5.64 9.81 -19.93
C GLU A 167 -6.02 11.00 -19.02
N GLY A 168 -6.77 10.73 -17.95
CA GLY A 168 -7.19 11.72 -16.97
C GLY A 168 -6.25 11.87 -15.77
N SER A 169 -5.15 11.10 -15.72
CA SER A 169 -4.17 11.06 -14.61
C SER A 169 -4.82 10.98 -13.22
N HIS A 170 -5.84 10.15 -13.08
CA HIS A 170 -6.58 9.99 -11.83
C HIS A 170 -7.00 8.54 -11.60
N ALA A 171 -7.24 8.20 -10.33
CA ALA A 171 -7.74 6.90 -9.92
C ALA A 171 -8.70 7.05 -8.74
N VAL A 172 -9.68 6.16 -8.68
CA VAL A 172 -10.69 6.15 -7.62
C VAL A 172 -10.49 4.95 -6.71
N PHE A 173 -10.61 5.18 -5.41
CA PHE A 173 -10.54 4.14 -4.38
C PHE A 173 -11.80 4.21 -3.53
N GLU A 174 -12.52 3.09 -3.43
CA GLU A 174 -13.62 2.92 -2.49
C GLU A 174 -13.08 2.19 -1.25
N LEU A 175 -13.12 2.89 -0.10
CA LEU A 175 -12.41 2.49 1.10
C LEU A 175 -13.36 2.38 2.30
N SER A 176 -13.10 1.40 3.16
CA SER A 176 -13.67 1.37 4.51
C SER A 176 -12.61 1.09 5.56
N GLU A 177 -12.79 1.66 6.74
CA GLU A 177 -11.92 1.42 7.89
C GLU A 177 -12.67 0.71 8.98
N HIS A 178 -12.03 -0.29 9.58
CA HIS A 178 -12.60 -1.13 10.63
C HIS A 178 -11.68 -1.18 11.83
N ASP A 179 -12.27 -1.34 13.01
CA ASP A 179 -11.52 -1.54 14.24
C ASP A 179 -11.06 -3.00 14.40
N LYS A 180 -10.41 -3.29 15.53
CA LYS A 180 -9.88 -4.64 15.84
C LYS A 180 -10.94 -5.73 15.99
N THR A 181 -12.22 -5.36 16.14
CA THR A 181 -13.35 -6.29 16.27
C THR A 181 -14.06 -6.51 14.93
N GLY A 182 -13.67 -5.76 13.90
CA GLY A 182 -14.30 -5.77 12.57
C GLY A 182 -15.44 -4.77 12.42
N GLN A 183 -15.75 -3.99 13.46
CA GLN A 183 -16.75 -2.93 13.41
C GLN A 183 -16.32 -1.85 12.42
N MET A 184 -17.24 -1.43 11.54
CA MET A 184 -16.99 -0.36 10.59
C MET A 184 -16.89 0.98 11.32
N LEU A 185 -15.79 1.70 11.09
CA LEU A 185 -15.54 3.04 11.62
C LEU A 185 -15.98 4.13 10.65
N ARG A 186 -15.75 3.92 9.35
CA ARG A 186 -16.13 4.83 8.26
C ARG A 186 -16.01 4.14 6.90
N THR A 187 -16.74 4.68 5.93
CA THR A 187 -16.58 4.42 4.49
C THR A 187 -16.36 5.75 3.78
N TYR A 188 -15.49 5.77 2.78
CA TYR A 188 -15.19 6.97 2.01
C TYR A 188 -14.57 6.64 0.65
N ARG A 189 -14.77 7.55 -0.29
CA ARG A 189 -14.17 7.52 -1.63
C ARG A 189 -12.99 8.46 -1.70
N VAL A 190 -11.90 8.03 -2.31
CA VAL A 190 -10.76 8.89 -2.66
C VAL A 190 -10.66 8.99 -4.17
N ASP A 191 -10.92 10.19 -4.70
CA ASP A 191 -10.56 10.57 -6.08
C ASP A 191 -9.17 11.18 -6.01
N ALA A 192 -8.16 10.38 -6.35
CA ALA A 192 -6.77 10.77 -6.33
C ALA A 192 -6.34 11.20 -7.73
N ARG A 193 -5.46 12.21 -7.80
CA ARG A 193 -4.88 12.70 -9.05
C ARG A 193 -3.37 12.68 -8.94
N VAL A 194 -2.68 12.45 -10.06
CA VAL A 194 -1.23 12.62 -10.13
C VAL A 194 -0.90 14.07 -9.81
N ALA A 195 0.02 14.30 -8.88
CA ALA A 195 0.47 15.64 -8.55
C ALA A 195 1.32 16.20 -9.70
N GLY A 196 0.92 17.35 -10.25
CA GLY A 196 1.68 18.13 -11.22
C GLY A 196 2.60 19.15 -10.57
#